data_AF-A0A0N4WL95-F1
#
_entry.id   AF-A0A0N4WL95-F1
#
_cell.length_a   1.000
_cell.length_b   1.000
_cell.length_c   1.000
_cell.angle_alpha   90.00
_cell.angle_beta   90.00
_cell.angle_gamma   90.00
#
_symmetry.space_group_name_H-M   'P 1'
#
loop_
_entity.id
_entity.type
_entity.pdbx_description
1 polymer ?
#
loop_
_entity_poly.entity_id
_entity_poly.type
_entity_poly.pdbx_seq_one_letter_code
_entity_poly.pdbx_strand_id
1 'polypeptide(L)'
;MPFFTRYLQEASTKFGIREQNNPFLYVVLPKRLRHTELYEQVLANSQELVTHHDLHSTFEDILYNQPLKNFTDVSFKKFDSNVRGSSLLRQFEKGVERTCKTLPIPFQYCICQYKKENITDVNLAKALGLYASKRLAATLDAEKVSPQCENIVLDNIIEAQKYVLPHGNTAQPEIHLYEITFTVAAPALGRFKIPIREASQGKFELAGEQFDRLDKYGHHGDCMTKDILRPLCTCKNKRGR
;
A
#
# COMPACT_ATOMS: atom_id res chain seq x y z
N MET A 1 12.42 7.44 -22.65
CA MET A 1 12.68 6.26 -21.79
C MET A 1 11.45 6.04 -20.92
N PRO A 2 10.65 4.99 -21.12
CA PRO A 2 9.49 4.75 -20.29
C PRO A 2 9.92 4.10 -18.96
N PHE A 3 9.86 4.86 -17.87
CA PHE A 3 10.20 4.48 -16.50
C PHE A 3 9.10 3.63 -15.82
N PHE A 4 8.58 2.58 -16.48
CA PHE A 4 7.64 1.66 -15.83
C PHE A 4 8.21 0.25 -15.78
N THR A 5 9.15 0.07 -14.85
CA THR A 5 9.92 -1.17 -14.61
C THR A 5 9.26 -2.12 -13.60
N ARG A 6 8.00 -1.89 -13.19
CA ARG A 6 7.31 -2.63 -12.10
C ARG A 6 7.35 -4.16 -12.25
N TYR A 7 7.39 -4.68 -13.47
CA TYR A 7 7.37 -6.12 -13.77
C TYR A 7 8.69 -6.67 -14.33
N LEU A 8 9.79 -5.91 -14.25
CA LEU A 8 11.11 -6.40 -14.65
C LEU A 8 11.74 -7.28 -13.57
N GLN A 9 12.79 -8.00 -13.94
CA GLN A 9 13.51 -8.90 -13.05
C GLN A 9 14.10 -8.16 -11.84
N GLU A 10 14.63 -6.95 -12.06
CA GLU A 10 15.18 -6.08 -11.01
C GLU A 10 14.13 -5.69 -9.97
N ALA A 11 12.89 -5.41 -10.41
CA ALA A 11 11.78 -5.07 -9.53
C ALA A 11 11.36 -6.22 -8.62
N SER A 12 11.65 -7.47 -8.99
CA SER A 12 11.35 -8.65 -8.18
C SER A 12 12.42 -8.96 -7.13
N THR A 13 13.56 -8.27 -7.15
CA THR A 13 14.61 -8.44 -6.14
C THR A 13 14.22 -7.82 -4.80
N LYS A 14 14.86 -8.25 -3.70
CA LYS A 14 14.66 -7.64 -2.38
C LYS A 14 14.91 -6.12 -2.41
N PHE A 15 15.87 -5.66 -3.21
CA PHE A 15 16.15 -4.23 -3.38
C PHE A 15 15.04 -3.54 -4.18
N GLY A 16 14.65 -4.09 -5.34
CA GLY A 16 13.60 -3.53 -6.18
C GLY A 16 12.23 -3.45 -5.51
N ILE A 17 11.90 -4.40 -4.63
CA ILE A 17 10.67 -4.35 -3.81
C ILE A 17 10.74 -3.18 -2.81
N ARG A 18 11.91 -2.92 -2.20
CA ARG A 18 12.09 -1.78 -1.28
C ARG A 18 11.93 -0.45 -2.00
N GLU A 19 12.54 -0.31 -3.18
CA GLU A 19 12.43 0.90 -3.99
C GLU A 19 10.98 1.17 -4.42
N GLN A 20 10.22 0.12 -4.78
CA GLN A 20 8.79 0.28 -5.11
C GLN A 20 7.94 0.76 -3.93
N ASN A 21 8.31 0.42 -2.70
CA ASN A 21 7.63 0.85 -1.49
C ASN A 21 8.20 2.16 -0.90
N ASN A 22 9.25 2.72 -1.51
CA ASN A 22 9.92 3.93 -1.06
C ASN A 22 9.84 5.03 -2.14
N PRO A 23 8.66 5.67 -2.32
CA PRO A 23 8.52 6.72 -3.31
C PRO A 23 9.46 7.89 -3.01
N PHE A 24 10.15 8.36 -4.04
CA PHE A 24 11.06 9.50 -3.95
C PHE A 24 10.30 10.83 -4.07
N LEU A 25 10.52 11.74 -3.12
CA LEU A 25 10.03 13.11 -3.15
C LEU A 25 11.20 14.09 -3.13
N TYR A 26 11.19 15.03 -4.07
CA TYR A 26 12.11 16.16 -4.07
C TYR A 26 11.33 17.48 -4.14
N VAL A 27 11.62 18.40 -3.22
CA VAL A 27 10.93 19.68 -3.10
C VAL A 27 11.93 20.81 -3.28
N VAL A 28 11.60 21.76 -4.16
CA VAL A 28 12.40 22.96 -4.38
C VAL A 28 11.57 24.19 -4.06
N LEU A 29 11.97 24.94 -3.04
CA LEU A 29 11.31 26.21 -2.73
C LEU A 29 11.75 27.33 -3.69
N PRO A 30 10.84 28.28 -4.03
CA PRO A 30 11.19 29.51 -4.74
C PRO A 30 12.34 30.27 -4.06
N LYS A 31 13.19 30.94 -4.84
CA LYS A 31 14.37 31.66 -4.31
C LYS A 31 14.05 32.60 -3.14
N ARG A 32 12.93 33.34 -3.23
CA ARG A 32 12.48 34.28 -2.18
C ARG A 32 12.14 33.62 -0.84
N LEU A 33 11.89 32.32 -0.83
CA LEU A 33 11.56 31.54 0.37
C LEU A 33 12.76 30.73 0.87
N ARG A 34 13.88 30.70 0.14
CA ARG A 34 15.11 30.08 0.64
C ARG A 34 15.69 31.03 1.69
N HIS A 35 16.13 30.50 2.83
CA HIS A 35 16.56 31.29 4.01
C HIS A 35 15.43 31.97 4.81
N THR A 36 14.20 31.46 4.74
CA THR A 36 13.12 31.86 5.65
C THR A 36 12.85 30.75 6.68
N GLU A 37 12.09 31.06 7.73
CA GLU A 37 11.63 30.06 8.71
C GLU A 37 10.87 28.90 8.04
N LEU A 38 10.11 29.20 6.97
CA LEU A 38 9.43 28.19 6.15
C LEU A 38 10.41 27.19 5.53
N TYR A 39 11.57 27.66 5.06
CA TYR A 39 12.60 26.78 4.50
C TYR A 39 13.19 25.85 5.55
N GLU A 40 13.50 26.38 6.74
CA GLU A 40 13.96 25.57 7.86
C GLU A 40 12.90 24.54 8.29
N GLN A 41 11.61 24.92 8.27
CA GLN A 41 10.51 24.01 8.58
C GLN A 41 10.39 22.86 7.56
N VAL A 42 10.51 23.17 6.26
CA VAL A 42 10.48 22.14 5.21
C VAL A 42 11.70 21.21 5.32
N LEU A 43 12.87 21.74 5.64
CA LEU A 43 14.06 20.93 5.91
C LEU A 43 13.88 20.02 7.12
N ALA A 44 13.31 20.52 8.23
CA ALA A 44 13.00 19.70 9.40
C ALA A 44 12.04 18.55 9.04
N ASN A 45 10.96 18.85 8.31
CA ASN A 45 9.99 17.85 7.86
C ASN A 45 10.56 16.85 6.85
N SER A 46 11.68 17.16 6.19
CA SER A 46 12.35 16.23 5.25
C SER A 46 12.96 15.01 5.92
N GLN A 47 13.18 15.06 7.24
CA GLN A 47 13.74 13.96 8.03
C GLN A 47 12.66 13.04 8.60
N GLU A 48 11.39 13.32 8.31
CA GLU A 48 10.23 12.60 8.83
C GLU A 48 9.54 11.77 7.73
N LEU A 49 8.72 10.80 8.13
CA LEU A 49 7.95 9.99 7.19
C LEU A 49 6.81 10.82 6.55
N VAL A 50 6.81 10.92 5.22
CA VAL A 50 5.84 11.69 4.43
C VAL A 50 4.99 10.76 3.57
N THR A 51 3.72 11.12 3.40
CA THR A 51 2.74 10.39 2.59
C THR A 51 2.14 11.28 1.50
N HIS A 52 1.44 10.67 0.55
CA HIS A 52 0.68 11.40 -0.47
C HIS A 52 -0.44 12.27 0.14
N HIS A 53 -0.96 11.92 1.33
CA HIS A 53 -1.91 12.77 2.04
C HIS A 53 -1.27 14.08 2.50
N ASP A 54 -0.01 14.05 2.91
CA ASP A 54 0.72 15.28 3.30
C ASP A 54 0.94 16.18 2.09
N LEU A 55 1.23 15.61 0.91
CA LEU A 55 1.34 16.37 -0.33
C LEU A 55 0.01 17.05 -0.70
N HIS A 56 -1.10 16.34 -0.60
CA HIS A 56 -2.43 16.92 -0.80
C HIS A 56 -2.67 18.10 0.14
N SER A 57 -2.45 17.93 1.44
CA SER A 57 -2.60 19.01 2.44
C SER A 57 -1.62 20.15 2.19
N THR A 58 -0.40 19.86 1.71
CA THR A 58 0.59 20.87 1.34
C THR A 58 0.11 21.74 0.18
N PHE A 59 -0.44 21.12 -0.88
CA PHE A 59 -0.97 21.88 -2.01
C PHE A 59 -2.20 22.71 -1.63
N GLU A 60 -3.07 22.16 -0.79
CA GLU A 60 -4.21 22.92 -0.25
C GLU A 60 -3.75 24.12 0.59
N ASP A 61 -2.74 23.93 1.45
CA ASP A 61 -2.15 24.99 2.26
C ASP A 61 -1.54 26.10 1.37
N ILE A 62 -0.83 25.72 0.31
CA ILE A 62 -0.27 26.64 -0.70
C ILE A 62 -1.36 27.45 -1.40
N LEU A 63 -2.49 26.82 -1.75
CA LEU A 63 -3.55 27.48 -2.50
C LEU A 63 -4.38 28.44 -1.65
N TYR A 64 -4.71 28.04 -0.41
CA TYR A 64 -5.76 28.72 0.35
C TYR A 64 -5.31 29.40 1.63
N ASN A 65 -4.21 28.98 2.24
CA ASN A 65 -3.86 29.39 3.61
C ASN A 65 -2.55 30.19 3.67
N GLN A 66 -1.47 29.68 3.10
CA GLN A 66 -0.15 30.32 3.12
C GLN A 66 -0.12 31.69 2.44
N PRO A 67 -0.82 31.95 1.31
CA PRO A 67 -0.83 33.27 0.69
C PRO A 67 -1.40 34.35 1.60
N LEU A 68 -2.38 34.04 2.46
CA LEU A 68 -3.00 34.99 3.41
C LEU A 68 -2.02 35.47 4.49
N LYS A 69 -0.94 34.72 4.70
CA LYS A 69 0.13 35.01 5.67
C LYS A 69 1.48 35.21 4.97
N ASN A 70 1.50 35.50 3.68
CA ASN A 70 2.72 35.69 2.90
C ASN A 70 3.77 34.56 3.05
N PHE A 71 3.31 33.32 3.26
CA PHE A 71 4.17 32.15 3.45
C PHE A 71 5.10 32.22 4.68
N THR A 72 4.67 32.88 5.76
CA THR A 72 5.44 32.96 7.03
C THR A 72 4.85 32.09 8.14
N ASP A 73 3.67 31.51 7.95
CA ASP A 73 3.00 30.74 9.00
C ASP A 73 3.39 29.27 8.94
N VAL A 74 4.28 28.89 9.86
CA VAL A 74 4.76 27.51 10.06
C VAL A 74 4.03 26.78 11.17
N SER A 75 3.07 27.40 11.85
CA SER A 75 2.39 26.79 12.99
C SER A 75 1.57 25.56 12.58
N PHE A 76 1.49 24.56 13.46
CA PHE A 76 0.69 23.35 13.24
C PHE A 76 -0.76 23.72 12.90
N LYS A 77 -1.28 23.08 11.84
CA LYS A 77 -2.65 23.26 11.38
C LYS A 77 -3.22 21.91 10.94
N LYS A 78 -4.43 21.63 11.41
CA LYS A 78 -5.25 20.52 10.93
C LYS A 78 -6.10 21.00 9.74
N PHE A 79 -6.22 20.16 8.71
CA PHE A 79 -7.02 20.43 7.51
C PHE A 79 -8.28 19.56 7.57
N ASP A 80 -9.46 20.20 7.60
CA ASP A 80 -10.73 19.48 7.73
C ASP A 80 -11.06 18.64 6.48
N SER A 81 -10.65 19.13 5.31
CA SER A 81 -10.72 18.47 4.00
C SER A 81 -9.91 17.16 3.92
N ASN A 82 -8.80 17.08 4.67
CA ASN A 82 -7.89 15.94 4.68
C ASN A 82 -7.30 15.73 6.07
N VAL A 83 -8.11 15.11 6.94
CA VAL A 83 -7.72 14.78 8.32
C VAL A 83 -6.53 13.82 8.43
N ARG A 84 -6.11 13.20 7.31
CA ARG A 84 -5.06 12.18 7.26
C ARG A 84 -3.67 12.73 6.90
N GLY A 85 -3.57 14.00 6.49
CA GLY A 85 -2.33 14.58 6.01
C GLY A 85 -2.00 15.92 6.67
N SER A 86 -0.72 16.23 6.75
CA SER A 86 -0.19 17.49 7.28
C SER A 86 0.61 18.23 6.20
N SER A 87 0.49 19.56 6.14
CA SER A 87 1.29 20.37 5.20
C SER A 87 2.78 20.29 5.54
N LEU A 88 3.62 20.03 4.53
CA LEU A 88 5.09 20.06 4.67
C LEU A 88 5.62 21.45 4.98
N LEU A 89 4.81 22.49 4.80
CA LEU A 89 5.15 23.88 5.09
C LEU A 89 4.93 24.25 6.57
N ARG A 90 4.36 23.35 7.37
CA ARG A 90 3.98 23.59 8.76
C ARG A 90 4.63 22.57 9.69
N GLN A 91 4.68 22.90 10.97
CA GLN A 91 5.04 21.97 12.03
C GLN A 91 4.07 20.80 12.03
N PHE A 92 4.60 19.59 12.17
CA PHE A 92 3.78 18.41 12.46
C PHE A 92 3.29 18.41 13.91
N GLU A 93 2.28 17.57 14.18
CA GLU A 93 1.64 17.50 15.48
C GLU A 93 2.64 17.11 16.58
N LYS A 94 2.74 17.96 17.61
CA LYS A 94 3.73 17.78 18.67
C LYS A 94 3.40 16.53 19.50
N GLY A 95 4.42 15.69 19.72
CA GLY A 95 4.30 14.47 20.52
C GLY A 95 3.72 13.28 19.75
N VAL A 96 3.43 13.42 18.46
CA VAL A 96 2.99 12.32 17.60
C VAL A 96 4.14 11.91 16.67
N GLU A 97 4.76 10.79 17.00
CA GLU A 97 5.80 10.21 16.15
C GLU A 97 5.19 9.68 14.84
N ARG A 98 5.84 9.97 13.71
CA ARG A 98 5.38 9.58 12.37
C ARG A 98 5.96 8.22 11.99
N THR A 99 5.11 7.20 12.02
CA THR A 99 5.45 5.81 11.73
C THR A 99 4.41 5.21 10.80
N CYS A 100 4.67 4.04 10.22
CA CYS A 100 3.66 3.31 9.45
C CYS A 100 2.38 2.97 10.25
N LYS A 101 2.44 3.02 11.59
CA LYS A 101 1.28 2.78 12.47
C LYS A 101 0.45 4.03 12.69
N THR A 102 1.09 5.21 12.77
CA THR A 102 0.42 6.48 13.04
C THR A 102 -0.04 7.19 11.75
N LEU A 103 0.59 6.87 10.62
CA LEU A 103 0.23 7.39 9.31
C LEU A 103 -0.67 6.43 8.53
N PRO A 104 -1.46 6.93 7.57
CA PRO A 104 -2.36 6.13 6.74
C PRO A 104 -1.60 5.32 5.67
N ILE A 105 -0.58 4.56 6.08
CA ILE A 105 0.23 3.71 5.22
C ILE A 105 -0.21 2.27 5.42
N PRO A 106 -0.77 1.60 4.40
CA PRO A 106 -1.11 0.19 4.50
C PRO A 106 0.10 -0.65 4.88
N PHE A 107 -0.10 -1.65 5.74
CA PHE A 107 1.00 -2.45 6.29
C PHE A 107 1.91 -3.05 5.20
N GLN A 108 1.33 -3.50 4.09
CA GLN A 108 2.06 -4.08 2.95
C GLN A 108 3.04 -3.12 2.25
N TYR A 109 2.83 -1.81 2.39
CA TYR A 109 3.67 -0.76 1.79
C TYR A 109 4.60 -0.12 2.82
N CYS A 110 4.59 -0.57 4.07
CA CYS A 110 5.53 -0.10 5.06
C CYS A 110 6.96 -0.52 4.70
N ILE A 111 7.90 0.42 4.77
CA ILE A 111 9.31 0.20 4.44
C ILE A 111 10.05 -0.61 5.52
N CYS A 112 9.47 -0.71 6.73
CA CYS A 112 10.06 -1.43 7.85
C CYS A 112 10.34 -2.90 7.52
N GLN A 113 11.58 -3.33 7.72
CA GLN A 113 12.02 -4.67 7.40
C GLN A 113 11.83 -5.61 8.58
N TYR A 114 10.65 -6.22 8.66
CA TYR A 114 10.43 -7.35 9.56
C TYR A 114 11.09 -8.61 8.99
N LYS A 115 11.77 -9.37 9.85
CA LYS A 115 12.27 -10.69 9.48
C LYS A 115 11.06 -11.58 9.12
N LYS A 116 11.20 -12.37 8.07
CA LYS A 116 10.19 -13.33 7.62
C LYS A 116 10.77 -14.74 7.68
N GLU A 117 9.95 -15.70 8.08
CA GLU A 117 10.31 -17.11 8.14
C GLU A 117 9.33 -17.90 7.26
N ASN A 118 9.82 -18.88 6.50
CA ASN A 118 8.97 -19.69 5.64
C ASN A 118 8.06 -20.59 6.49
N ILE A 119 6.79 -20.72 6.08
CA ILE A 119 5.85 -21.62 6.72
C ILE A 119 6.14 -23.05 6.25
N THR A 120 6.45 -23.96 7.18
CA THR A 120 6.67 -25.39 6.90
C THR A 120 5.39 -26.21 6.92
N ASP A 121 4.34 -25.73 7.60
CA ASP A 121 3.03 -26.38 7.63
C ASP A 121 2.28 -26.18 6.32
N VAL A 122 2.18 -27.28 5.55
CA VAL A 122 1.50 -27.32 4.25
C VAL A 122 -0.01 -27.06 4.38
N ASN A 123 -0.64 -27.52 5.47
CA ASN A 123 -2.08 -27.33 5.68
C ASN A 123 -2.38 -25.86 5.98
N LEU A 124 -1.56 -25.21 6.81
CA LEU A 124 -1.68 -23.79 7.10
C LEU A 124 -1.47 -22.96 5.83
N ALA A 125 -0.40 -23.23 5.06
CA ALA A 125 -0.15 -22.55 3.80
C ALA A 125 -1.34 -22.68 2.83
N LYS A 126 -1.89 -23.89 2.69
CA LYS A 126 -3.08 -24.16 1.87
C LYS A 126 -4.31 -23.39 2.36
N ALA A 127 -4.56 -23.37 3.67
CA ALA A 127 -5.68 -22.64 4.26
C ALA A 127 -5.57 -21.12 3.99
N LEU A 128 -4.36 -20.55 4.13
CA LEU A 128 -4.09 -19.14 3.86
C LEU A 128 -4.25 -18.81 2.37
N GLY A 129 -3.79 -19.66 1.45
CA GLY A 129 -3.98 -19.47 0.01
C GLY A 129 -5.45 -19.57 -0.43
N LEU A 130 -6.20 -20.52 0.13
CA LEU A 130 -7.64 -20.65 -0.12
C LEU A 130 -8.41 -19.45 0.43
N TYR A 131 -8.02 -18.95 1.60
CA TYR A 131 -8.58 -17.72 2.15
C TYR A 131 -8.27 -16.52 1.23
N ALA A 132 -7.01 -16.34 0.81
CA ALA A 132 -6.59 -15.24 -0.06
C ALA A 132 -7.36 -15.22 -1.39
N SER A 133 -7.43 -16.34 -2.09
CA SER A 133 -8.16 -16.47 -3.36
C SER A 133 -9.67 -16.20 -3.22
N LYS A 134 -10.31 -16.70 -2.16
CA LYS A 134 -11.71 -16.39 -1.86
C LYS A 134 -11.93 -14.91 -1.57
N ARG A 135 -11.01 -14.27 -0.85
CA ARG A 135 -11.09 -12.83 -0.57
C ARG A 135 -10.89 -11.99 -1.82
N LEU A 136 -10.00 -12.40 -2.73
CA LEU A 136 -9.85 -11.76 -4.05
C LEU A 136 -11.15 -11.82 -4.86
N ALA A 137 -11.80 -12.99 -4.91
CA ALA A 137 -13.11 -13.13 -5.55
C ALA A 137 -14.17 -12.23 -4.88
N ALA A 138 -14.22 -12.23 -3.55
CA ALA A 138 -15.16 -11.41 -2.78
C ALA A 138 -14.95 -9.90 -2.98
N THR A 139 -13.72 -9.44 -3.23
CA THR A 139 -13.45 -8.04 -3.60
C THR A 139 -14.14 -7.68 -4.92
N LEU A 140 -14.10 -8.56 -5.92
CA LEU A 140 -14.79 -8.36 -7.20
C LEU A 140 -16.33 -8.42 -7.04
N ASP A 141 -16.82 -9.29 -6.15
CA ASP A 141 -18.26 -9.41 -5.85
C ASP A 141 -18.81 -8.17 -5.16
N ALA A 142 -18.07 -7.64 -4.17
CA ALA A 142 -18.43 -6.42 -3.44
C ALA A 142 -18.53 -5.20 -4.37
N GLU A 143 -17.68 -5.15 -5.40
CA GLU A 143 -17.67 -4.13 -6.44
C GLU A 143 -18.69 -4.41 -7.57
N LYS A 144 -19.42 -5.54 -7.50
CA LYS A 144 -20.43 -5.97 -8.47
C LYS A 144 -19.88 -6.15 -9.90
N VAL A 145 -18.61 -6.52 -10.03
CA VAL A 145 -17.93 -6.69 -11.32
C VAL A 145 -17.66 -8.14 -11.69
N SER A 146 -17.86 -9.09 -10.77
CA SER A 146 -17.63 -10.53 -11.00
C SER A 146 -18.25 -11.12 -12.27
N PRO A 147 -19.45 -10.68 -12.75
CA PRO A 147 -19.99 -11.17 -14.02
C PRO A 147 -19.11 -10.86 -15.25
N GLN A 148 -18.30 -9.80 -15.17
CA GLN A 148 -17.39 -9.37 -16.25
C GLN A 148 -16.02 -10.06 -16.18
N CYS A 149 -15.67 -10.61 -15.01
CA CYS A 149 -14.38 -11.22 -14.75
C CYS A 149 -14.46 -12.75 -14.81
N GLU A 150 -13.36 -13.38 -15.20
CA GLU A 150 -13.15 -14.81 -15.08
C GLU A 150 -13.13 -15.25 -13.61
N ASN A 151 -13.53 -16.50 -13.36
CA ASN A 151 -13.65 -17.02 -11.99
C ASN A 151 -12.27 -17.18 -11.35
N ILE A 152 -12.13 -16.68 -10.12
CA ILE A 152 -10.90 -16.81 -9.34
C ILE A 152 -10.86 -18.19 -8.67
N VAL A 153 -9.91 -19.01 -9.08
CA VAL A 153 -9.62 -20.33 -8.49
C VAL A 153 -8.15 -20.39 -8.12
N LEU A 154 -7.84 -20.76 -6.88
CA LEU A 154 -6.46 -20.98 -6.45
C LEU A 154 -5.82 -22.09 -7.30
N ASP A 155 -4.67 -21.79 -7.89
CA ASP A 155 -3.86 -22.76 -8.62
C ASP A 155 -2.74 -23.30 -7.71
N ASN A 156 -1.74 -22.46 -7.42
CA ASN A 156 -0.59 -22.85 -6.61
C ASN A 156 -0.22 -21.78 -5.59
N ILE A 157 0.44 -22.20 -4.51
CA ILE A 157 1.07 -21.29 -3.53
C ILE A 157 2.55 -21.23 -3.87
N ILE A 158 3.03 -20.04 -4.21
CA ILE A 158 4.42 -19.81 -4.60
C ILE A 158 5.29 -19.62 -3.36
N GLU A 159 4.80 -18.85 -2.40
CA GLU A 159 5.54 -18.50 -1.19
C GLU A 159 4.56 -18.23 -0.05
N ALA A 160 4.86 -18.76 1.13
CA ALA A 160 4.10 -18.52 2.35
C ALA A 160 5.07 -18.24 3.49
N GLN A 161 4.99 -17.05 4.06
CA GLN A 161 5.92 -16.56 5.06
C GLN A 161 5.19 -16.01 6.28
N LYS A 162 5.76 -16.20 7.46
CA LYS A 162 5.33 -15.60 8.72
C LYS A 162 6.25 -14.44 9.09
N TYR A 163 5.68 -13.32 9.47
CA TYR A 163 6.42 -12.18 10.02
C TYR A 163 6.88 -12.49 11.45
N VAL A 164 8.16 -12.28 11.71
CA VAL A 164 8.74 -12.30 13.06
C VAL A 164 8.61 -10.89 13.62
N LEU A 165 7.52 -10.67 14.37
CA LEU A 165 7.27 -9.40 15.02
C LEU A 165 8.13 -9.30 16.29
N PRO A 166 8.78 -8.15 16.56
CA PRO A 166 9.43 -7.94 17.84
C PRO A 166 8.38 -8.10 18.95
N HIS A 167 8.68 -8.93 19.96
CA HIS A 167 7.77 -9.19 21.08
C HIS A 167 7.29 -7.87 21.68
N GLY A 168 6.03 -7.50 21.41
CA GLY A 168 5.31 -6.55 22.24
C GLY A 168 5.01 -7.25 23.55
N ASN A 169 5.27 -6.58 24.68
CA ASN A 169 5.05 -7.05 26.04
C ASN A 169 3.91 -8.07 26.18
N THR A 170 4.15 -9.10 27.00
CA THR A 170 3.38 -10.32 27.35
C THR A 170 1.87 -10.18 27.65
N ALA A 171 1.26 -9.00 27.44
CA ALA A 171 -0.15 -8.71 27.64
C ALA A 171 -0.96 -8.57 26.34
N GLN A 172 -0.34 -8.60 25.15
CA GLN A 172 -1.09 -8.54 23.89
C GLN A 172 -1.42 -9.95 23.36
N PRO A 173 -2.62 -10.15 22.81
CA PRO A 173 -2.95 -11.41 22.14
C PRO A 173 -1.93 -11.71 21.05
N GLU A 174 -1.58 -12.98 20.90
CA GLU A 174 -0.60 -13.43 19.92
C GLU A 174 -1.18 -13.25 18.51
N ILE A 175 -0.88 -12.12 17.87
CA ILE A 175 -1.29 -11.87 16.49
C ILE A 175 -0.23 -12.48 15.59
N HIS A 176 -0.63 -13.44 14.77
CA HIS A 176 0.22 -13.94 13.70
C HIS A 176 -0.06 -13.18 12.41
N LEU A 177 1.02 -12.82 11.73
CA LEU A 177 0.95 -12.10 10.46
C LEU A 177 1.72 -12.90 9.42
N TYR A 178 1.08 -13.09 8.28
CA TYR A 178 1.57 -13.90 7.19
C TYR A 178 1.63 -13.07 5.91
N GLU A 179 2.55 -13.40 5.01
CA GLU A 179 2.56 -12.95 3.62
C GLU A 179 2.42 -14.15 2.70
N ILE A 180 1.41 -14.12 1.85
CA ILE A 180 1.13 -15.21 0.91
C ILE A 180 1.29 -14.68 -0.50
N THR A 181 2.07 -15.39 -1.30
CA THR A 181 2.15 -15.24 -2.75
C THR A 181 1.55 -16.49 -3.41
N PHE A 182 0.54 -16.30 -4.26
CA PHE A 182 -0.19 -17.40 -4.90
C PHE A 182 -0.50 -17.10 -6.37
N THR A 183 -0.82 -18.15 -7.13
CA THR A 183 -1.32 -18.06 -8.50
C THR A 183 -2.79 -18.42 -8.60
N VAL A 184 -3.46 -17.82 -9.58
CA VAL A 184 -4.84 -18.12 -9.95
C VAL A 184 -4.85 -18.94 -11.25
N ALA A 185 -5.68 -19.97 -11.30
CA ALA A 185 -5.80 -20.89 -12.43
C ALA A 185 -6.35 -20.20 -13.68
N ALA A 186 -6.12 -20.81 -14.84
CA ALA A 186 -6.79 -20.42 -16.07
C ALA A 186 -8.32 -20.58 -15.94
N PRO A 187 -9.14 -19.71 -16.55
CA PRO A 187 -8.76 -18.62 -17.46
C PRO A 187 -8.38 -17.31 -16.79
N ALA A 188 -8.65 -17.14 -15.48
CA ALA A 188 -8.43 -15.87 -14.81
C ALA A 188 -6.95 -15.47 -14.77
N LEU A 189 -6.03 -16.40 -14.46
CA LEU A 189 -4.58 -16.20 -14.45
C LEU A 189 -4.07 -15.02 -13.59
N GLY A 190 -3.04 -15.29 -12.81
CA GLY A 190 -2.26 -14.21 -12.20
C GLY A 190 -1.55 -14.57 -10.93
N ARG A 191 -0.50 -13.81 -10.63
CA ARG A 191 0.31 -13.97 -9.45
C ARG A 191 0.03 -12.81 -8.50
N PHE A 192 -0.49 -13.13 -7.33
CA PHE A 192 -0.92 -12.14 -6.34
C PHE A 192 -0.15 -12.31 -5.04
N LYS A 193 0.01 -11.19 -4.33
CA LYS A 193 0.56 -11.13 -2.99
C LYS A 193 -0.39 -10.36 -2.07
N ILE A 194 -0.56 -10.86 -0.85
CA ILE A 194 -1.35 -10.18 0.18
C ILE A 194 -0.88 -10.60 1.58
N PRO A 195 -0.81 -9.67 2.54
CA PRO A 195 -0.62 -10.04 3.93
C PRO A 195 -1.94 -10.39 4.61
N ILE A 196 -1.90 -11.41 5.47
CA ILE A 196 -3.05 -11.95 6.20
C ILE A 196 -2.68 -11.96 7.68
N ARG A 197 -3.55 -11.39 8.53
CA ARG A 197 -3.45 -11.52 9.98
C ARG A 197 -4.35 -12.66 10.45
N GLU A 198 -3.89 -13.39 11.43
CA GLU A 198 -4.68 -14.34 12.19
C GLU A 198 -4.93 -13.72 13.56
N ALA A 199 -6.20 -13.42 13.84
CA ALA A 199 -6.64 -12.93 15.13
C ALA A 199 -6.74 -14.10 16.14
N SER A 200 -6.77 -13.76 17.42
CA SER A 200 -7.07 -14.72 18.49
C SER A 200 -8.29 -15.56 18.11
N GLN A 201 -8.22 -16.88 18.25
CA GLN A 201 -9.23 -17.88 17.80
C GLN A 201 -9.06 -18.43 16.37
N GLY A 202 -7.94 -18.16 15.68
CA GLY A 202 -7.63 -18.78 14.38
C GLY A 202 -8.41 -18.19 13.21
N LYS A 203 -8.98 -16.98 13.38
CA LYS A 203 -9.73 -16.29 12.35
C LYS A 203 -8.78 -15.48 11.45
N PHE A 204 -8.80 -15.75 10.15
CA PHE A 204 -8.04 -14.99 9.17
C PHE A 204 -8.75 -13.70 8.75
N GLU A 205 -7.97 -12.63 8.67
CA GLU A 205 -8.36 -11.30 8.20
C GLU A 205 -7.29 -10.75 7.27
N LEU A 206 -7.69 -9.98 6.26
CA LEU A 206 -6.72 -9.27 5.44
C LEU A 206 -6.00 -8.22 6.29
N ALA A 207 -4.67 -8.22 6.22
CA ALA A 207 -3.84 -7.17 6.82
C ALA A 207 -3.42 -6.11 5.80
N GLY A 208 -3.73 -6.34 4.52
CA GLY A 208 -3.51 -5.41 3.43
C GLY A 208 -4.78 -4.71 2.99
N GLU A 209 -4.63 -3.54 2.36
CA GLU A 209 -5.73 -2.77 1.76
C GLU A 209 -6.16 -3.36 0.41
N GLN A 210 -5.20 -3.83 -0.39
CA GLN A 210 -5.46 -4.39 -1.72
C GLN A 210 -4.52 -5.55 -2.05
N PHE A 211 -4.89 -6.37 -3.03
CA PHE A 211 -4.02 -7.42 -3.55
C PHE A 211 -2.97 -6.84 -4.49
N ASP A 212 -1.71 -7.18 -4.26
CA ASP A 212 -0.61 -6.78 -5.15
C ASP A 212 -0.47 -7.78 -6.29
N ARG A 213 -0.78 -7.35 -7.52
CA ARG A 213 -0.54 -8.11 -8.76
C ARG A 213 0.95 -8.04 -9.11
N LEU A 214 1.64 -9.18 -9.08
CA LEU A 214 3.10 -9.29 -9.24
C LEU A 214 3.56 -9.53 -10.67
N ASP A 215 2.67 -9.94 -11.57
CA ASP A 215 2.94 -10.19 -12.98
C ASP A 215 2.17 -9.22 -13.89
N LYS A 216 2.68 -9.03 -15.11
CA LYS A 216 2.07 -8.14 -16.09
C LYS A 216 0.72 -8.72 -16.54
N TYR A 217 -0.35 -7.93 -16.46
CA TYR A 217 -1.70 -8.35 -16.84
C TYR A 217 -2.17 -7.80 -18.20
N GLY A 218 -1.42 -6.86 -18.80
CA GLY A 218 -1.72 -6.34 -20.15
C GLY A 218 -3.16 -5.82 -20.29
N HIS A 219 -3.87 -6.31 -21.30
CA HIS A 219 -5.26 -5.94 -21.61
C HIS A 219 -6.30 -6.78 -20.87
N HIS A 220 -5.89 -7.67 -19.97
CA HIS A 220 -6.82 -8.57 -19.29
C HIS A 220 -7.85 -7.82 -18.44
N GLY A 221 -7.53 -6.64 -17.92
CA GLY A 221 -8.42 -5.86 -17.06
C GLY A 221 -9.27 -4.79 -17.76
N ASP A 222 -9.22 -4.69 -19.10
CA ASP A 222 -9.70 -3.52 -19.84
C ASP A 222 -11.22 -3.25 -19.73
N CYS A 223 -12.01 -4.26 -19.37
CA CYS A 223 -13.44 -4.11 -19.07
C CYS A 223 -13.71 -3.35 -17.76
N MET A 224 -12.71 -3.14 -16.91
CA MET A 224 -12.85 -2.41 -15.65
C MET A 224 -12.70 -0.90 -15.86
N THR A 225 -13.70 -0.15 -15.39
CA THR A 225 -13.68 1.32 -15.37
C THR A 225 -12.85 1.87 -14.22
N LYS A 226 -12.82 1.16 -13.08
CA LYS A 226 -12.00 1.51 -11.91
C LYS A 226 -10.59 0.94 -12.10
N ASP A 227 -9.59 1.83 -12.12
CA ASP A 227 -8.19 1.43 -12.32
C ASP A 227 -7.68 0.45 -11.25
N ILE A 228 -8.16 0.57 -10.01
CA ILE A 228 -7.81 -0.35 -8.91
C ILE A 228 -8.25 -1.81 -9.15
N LEU A 229 -9.26 -2.03 -10.01
CA LEU A 229 -9.80 -3.37 -10.30
C LEU A 229 -9.17 -4.01 -11.54
N ARG A 230 -8.58 -3.22 -12.43
CA ARG A 230 -7.88 -3.70 -13.63
C ARG A 230 -6.84 -4.79 -13.36
N PRO A 231 -5.96 -4.70 -12.34
CA PRO A 231 -4.99 -5.76 -12.07
C PRO A 231 -5.59 -7.03 -11.45
N LEU A 232 -6.81 -6.95 -10.90
CA LEU A 232 -7.47 -8.04 -10.18
C LEU A 232 -8.37 -8.89 -11.07
N CYS A 233 -8.91 -8.28 -12.12
CA CYS A 233 -9.87 -8.89 -13.03
C CYS A 233 -9.21 -9.29 -14.35
N THR A 234 -9.49 -10.50 -14.80
CA THR A 234 -9.31 -10.89 -16.21
C THR A 234 -10.68 -10.94 -16.85
N CYS A 235 -10.90 -10.16 -17.89
CA CYS A 235 -12.18 -9.99 -18.54
C CYS A 235 -12.59 -11.25 -19.27
N LYS A 236 -13.84 -11.66 -19.06
CA LYS A 236 -14.47 -12.70 -19.87
C LYS A 236 -14.50 -12.22 -21.32
N ASN A 237 -13.94 -13.03 -22.22
CA ASN A 237 -14.09 -12.79 -23.64
C ASN A 237 -15.59 -12.85 -23.99
N LYS A 238 -16.17 -11.71 -24.39
CA LYS A 238 -17.44 -11.74 -25.13
C LYS A 238 -17.16 -12.30 -26.52
N ARG A 239 -17.02 -13.63 -26.64
CA ARG A 239 -17.20 -14.31 -27.93
C ARG A 239 -18.69 -14.15 -28.28
N GLY A 240 -19.01 -13.11 -29.05
CA GLY A 240 -20.38 -12.83 -29.47
C GLY A 240 -20.63 -11.36 -29.77
N ARG A 241 -20.08 -10.86 -30.88
CA ARG A 241 -20.75 -9.91 -31.76
C ARG A 241 -20.64 -10.44 -33.17
#